data_AF-F9PTC7-F1
#
_entry.id   AF-F9PTC7-F1
#
_cell.length_a   1.000
_cell.length_b   1.000
_cell.length_c   1.000
_cell.angle_alpha   90.00
_cell.angle_beta   90.00
_cell.angle_gamma   90.00
#
_symmetry.space_group_name_H-M   'P 1'
#
loop_
_entity.id
_entity.type
_entity.pdbx_description
1 polymer ?
#
loop_
_entity_poly.entity_id
_entity_poly.type
_entity_poly.pdbx_seq_one_letter_code
_entity_poly.pdbx_strand_id
1 'polypeptide(L)'
;MFEIKIKITTVSCCLIGNQTESFSVGGVDQSTTTDEKGNPIIHGSAFKGALRNLIREKYQYKMEDTTGYIKSVIEKTLKKYENEDINKTEKINKIISNLKYKNENFKSEYIFGIEGVNGMPRLFCSDFRVSKCKNRKEDYFLIDTKNSLEEKDGNIFSNPRTYKVIKPGVEFEGIIRFYNPFSMEREDSSKEGLIKDELEKVLKEFNCGLYRIGNSKSRGYGQIKVEIID
;
A
#
# COMPACT_ATOMS: atom_id res chain seq x y z
N MET A 1 2.92 -12.70 15.54
CA MET A 1 2.23 -12.31 14.29
C MET A 1 0.85 -11.76 14.65
N PHE A 2 0.39 -10.73 13.94
CA PHE A 2 -1.00 -10.26 14.04
C PHE A 2 -1.59 -9.95 12.66
N GLU A 3 -2.92 -9.87 12.62
CA GLU A 3 -3.68 -9.47 11.44
C GLU A 3 -4.57 -8.26 11.78
N ILE A 4 -4.79 -7.40 10.79
CA ILE A 4 -5.74 -6.30 10.81
C ILE A 4 -6.66 -6.51 9.61
N LYS A 5 -7.93 -6.85 9.86
CA LYS A 5 -8.95 -6.90 8.79
C LYS A 5 -9.45 -5.49 8.54
N ILE A 6 -9.63 -5.16 7.27
CA ILE A 6 -9.94 -3.80 6.86
C ILE A 6 -11.05 -3.83 5.83
N LYS A 7 -12.03 -2.95 6.03
CA LYS A 7 -13.01 -2.57 5.02
C LYS A 7 -12.63 -1.21 4.44
N ILE A 8 -12.60 -1.13 3.11
CA ILE A 8 -12.40 0.10 2.36
C ILE A 8 -13.70 0.44 1.64
N THR A 9 -14.19 1.66 1.80
CA THR A 9 -15.30 2.19 1.00
C THR A 9 -14.80 3.32 0.13
N THR A 10 -15.04 3.28 -1.18
CA THR A 10 -14.69 4.39 -2.06
C THR A 10 -15.55 5.62 -1.74
N VAL A 11 -14.92 6.77 -1.48
CA VAL A 11 -15.63 8.04 -1.23
C VAL A 11 -15.72 8.86 -2.50
N SER A 12 -14.69 8.78 -3.34
CA SER A 12 -14.67 9.35 -4.69
C SER A 12 -14.49 8.24 -5.73
N CYS A 13 -14.57 8.61 -7.01
CA CYS A 13 -14.15 7.71 -8.08
C CYS A 13 -12.71 7.23 -7.85
N CYS A 14 -12.44 5.96 -8.11
CA CYS A 14 -11.10 5.38 -7.96
C CYS A 14 -10.67 4.71 -9.27
N LEU A 15 -9.47 5.06 -9.75
CA LEU A 15 -8.84 4.41 -10.89
C LEU A 15 -7.66 3.59 -10.37
N ILE A 16 -7.83 2.27 -10.29
CA ILE A 16 -6.81 1.36 -9.75
C ILE A 16 -6.20 0.54 -10.88
N GLY A 17 -4.87 0.61 -11.01
CA GLY A 17 -4.16 0.03 -12.14
C GLY A 17 -4.15 0.95 -13.36
N ASN A 18 -3.66 0.42 -14.48
CA ASN A 18 -3.54 1.13 -15.74
C ASN A 18 -3.63 0.13 -16.90
N GLN A 19 -4.67 -0.71 -16.88
CA GLN A 19 -4.91 -1.61 -17.99
C GLN A 19 -5.65 -0.84 -19.07
N THR A 20 -5.07 -0.77 -20.26
CA THR A 20 -5.85 -0.57 -21.49
C THR A 20 -6.73 -1.80 -21.65
N GLU A 21 -8.05 -1.64 -21.78
CA GLU A 21 -8.90 -2.79 -22.10
C GLU A 21 -8.43 -3.43 -23.41
N SER A 22 -8.27 -4.75 -23.42
CA SER A 22 -7.78 -5.52 -24.56
C SER A 22 -8.66 -5.26 -25.78
N PHE A 23 -8.20 -4.43 -26.74
CA PHE A 23 -8.80 -4.14 -28.05
C PHE A 23 -10.29 -4.50 -28.21
N SER A 24 -11.13 -4.07 -27.27
CA SER A 24 -12.57 -4.23 -27.37
C SER A 24 -13.06 -3.09 -28.23
N VAL A 25 -13.86 -3.39 -29.26
CA VAL A 25 -14.45 -2.37 -30.13
C VAL A 25 -15.25 -1.40 -29.24
N GLY A 26 -14.79 -0.15 -29.12
CA GLY A 26 -15.38 0.86 -28.23
C GLY A 26 -14.85 0.88 -26.78
N GLY A 27 -13.68 0.29 -26.50
CA GLY A 27 -13.05 0.28 -25.18
C GLY A 27 -12.60 1.66 -24.68
N VAL A 28 -12.37 1.76 -23.38
CA VAL A 28 -11.83 2.97 -22.74
C VAL A 28 -10.30 3.03 -22.80
N ASP A 29 -9.73 4.24 -22.71
CA ASP A 29 -8.27 4.43 -22.73
C ASP A 29 -7.58 3.83 -21.50
N GLN A 30 -8.21 3.96 -20.33
CA GLN A 30 -7.72 3.37 -19.08
C GLN A 30 -8.87 2.75 -18.31
N SER A 31 -8.63 1.55 -17.80
CA SER A 31 -9.60 0.80 -17.02
C SER A 31 -9.04 0.38 -15.68
N THR A 32 -9.92 0.36 -14.69
CA THR A 32 -9.62 -0.23 -13.39
C THR A 32 -9.48 -1.73 -13.53
N THR A 33 -8.45 -2.30 -12.92
CA THR A 33 -8.25 -3.75 -12.89
C THR A 33 -9.44 -4.47 -12.24
N THR A 34 -9.68 -5.69 -12.72
CA THR A 34 -10.75 -6.55 -12.22
C THR A 34 -10.22 -7.88 -11.72
N ASP A 35 -10.98 -8.51 -10.82
CA ASP A 35 -10.75 -9.89 -10.41
C ASP A 35 -11.20 -10.90 -11.48
N GLU A 36 -10.94 -12.17 -11.21
CA GLU A 36 -11.37 -13.31 -12.04
C GLU A 36 -12.89 -13.40 -12.25
N LYS A 37 -13.69 -12.66 -11.48
CA LYS A 37 -15.16 -12.59 -11.58
C LYS A 37 -15.63 -11.27 -12.23
N GLY A 38 -14.72 -10.44 -12.72
CA GLY A 38 -15.01 -9.14 -13.33
C GLY A 38 -15.44 -8.04 -12.34
N ASN A 39 -15.27 -8.23 -11.03
CA ASN A 39 -15.47 -7.17 -10.06
C ASN A 39 -14.21 -6.27 -10.01
N PRO A 40 -14.32 -4.99 -9.63
CA PRO A 40 -13.13 -4.20 -9.36
C PRO A 40 -12.29 -4.83 -8.24
N ILE A 41 -10.98 -4.62 -8.30
CA ILE A 41 -10.03 -5.08 -7.28
C ILE A 41 -9.11 -3.93 -6.86
N ILE A 42 -8.86 -3.79 -5.56
CA ILE A 42 -7.77 -2.93 -5.08
C ILE A 42 -6.57 -3.82 -4.79
N HIS A 43 -5.54 -3.72 -5.61
CA HIS A 43 -4.33 -4.52 -5.39
C HIS A 43 -3.65 -4.16 -4.07
N GLY A 44 -3.20 -5.18 -3.34
CA GLY A 44 -2.51 -5.01 -2.07
C GLY A 44 -1.25 -4.15 -2.22
N SER A 45 -0.58 -4.21 -3.37
CA SER A 45 0.56 -3.36 -3.72
C SER A 45 0.19 -1.87 -3.82
N ALA A 46 -0.95 -1.54 -4.41
CA ALA A 46 -1.43 -0.16 -4.55
C ALA A 46 -1.78 0.43 -3.18
N PHE A 47 -2.48 -0.34 -2.33
CA PHE A 47 -2.79 0.07 -0.97
C PHE A 47 -1.54 0.19 -0.10
N LYS A 48 -0.66 -0.83 -0.13
CA LYS A 48 0.63 -0.84 0.58
C LYS A 48 1.50 0.36 0.20
N GLY A 49 1.55 0.72 -1.09
CA GLY A 49 2.27 1.89 -1.58
C GLY A 49 1.71 3.20 -1.03
N ALA A 50 0.39 3.34 -0.98
CA ALA A 50 -0.27 4.51 -0.40
C ALA A 50 -0.01 4.62 1.11
N LEU A 51 -0.16 3.52 1.85
CA LEU A 51 0.12 3.48 3.30
C LEU A 51 1.60 3.79 3.59
N ARG A 52 2.53 3.25 2.79
CA ARG A 52 3.96 3.56 2.91
C ARG A 52 4.24 5.05 2.71
N ASN A 53 3.63 5.67 1.70
CA ASN A 53 3.80 7.10 1.45
C ASN A 53 3.23 7.95 2.59
N LEU A 54 2.04 7.60 3.11
CA LEU A 54 1.44 8.23 4.28
C LEU A 54 2.40 8.17 5.49
N ILE A 55 2.98 7.00 5.76
CA ILE A 55 3.93 6.84 6.85
C ILE A 55 5.14 7.75 6.62
N ARG A 56 5.72 7.74 5.42
CA ARG A 56 6.89 8.56 5.08
C ARG A 56 6.63 10.07 5.23
N GLU A 57 5.46 10.54 4.85
CA GLU A 57 5.15 11.98 4.81
C GLU A 57 4.70 12.53 6.17
N LYS A 58 3.87 11.79 6.91
CA LYS A 58 3.22 12.31 8.14
C LYS A 58 3.70 11.66 9.43
N TYR A 59 4.08 10.39 9.37
CA TYR A 59 4.38 9.56 10.54
C TYR A 59 5.84 9.13 10.64
N GLN A 60 6.71 9.63 9.78
CA GLN A 60 8.15 9.49 9.93
C GLN A 60 8.50 10.07 11.30
N TYR A 61 8.98 9.20 12.20
CA TYR A 61 9.28 9.48 13.63
C TYR A 61 8.08 9.61 14.60
N LYS A 62 6.84 9.34 14.17
CA LYS A 62 5.65 9.33 15.07
C LYS A 62 5.12 7.92 15.36
N MET A 63 5.85 6.90 14.92
CA MET A 63 5.59 5.49 15.19
C MET A 63 6.75 4.97 16.04
N GLU A 64 6.81 5.38 17.29
CA GLU A 64 7.93 5.13 18.19
C GLU A 64 8.10 3.64 18.47
N ASP A 65 7.00 2.91 18.72
CA ASP A 65 7.04 1.48 19.03
C ASP A 65 7.51 0.68 17.82
N THR A 66 6.94 0.98 16.65
CA THR A 66 7.35 0.39 15.37
C THR A 66 8.82 0.69 15.06
N THR A 67 9.23 1.94 15.26
CA THR A 67 10.61 2.38 14.98
C THR A 67 11.60 1.69 15.91
N GLY A 68 11.33 1.67 17.21
CA GLY A 68 12.16 1.00 18.20
C GLY A 68 12.26 -0.50 17.96
N TYR A 69 11.14 -1.14 17.63
CA TYR A 69 11.10 -2.56 17.29
C TYR A 69 11.97 -2.88 16.07
N ILE A 70 11.79 -2.19 14.94
CA ILE A 70 12.57 -2.49 13.72
C ILE A 70 14.06 -2.18 13.93
N LYS A 71 14.42 -1.13 14.67
CA LYS A 71 15.83 -0.87 15.05
C LYS A 71 16.43 -2.05 15.83
N SER A 72 15.71 -2.52 16.86
CA SER A 72 16.15 -3.69 17.64
C SER A 72 16.36 -4.92 16.77
N VAL A 73 15.49 -5.15 15.78
CA VAL A 73 15.65 -6.27 14.84
C VAL A 73 16.86 -6.09 13.93
N ILE A 74 17.12 -4.88 13.42
CA ILE A 74 18.32 -4.57 12.62
C ILE A 74 19.58 -4.83 13.45
N GLU A 75 19.62 -4.38 14.69
CA GLU A 75 20.77 -4.58 15.59
C GLU A 75 21.01 -6.05 15.93
N LYS A 76 19.94 -6.81 16.24
CA LYS A 76 20.03 -8.27 16.45
C LYS A 76 20.56 -8.97 15.19
N THR A 77 20.08 -8.56 14.02
CA THR A 77 20.51 -9.10 12.72
C THR A 77 21.99 -8.78 12.44
N LEU A 78 22.43 -7.55 12.71
CA LEU A 78 23.83 -7.14 12.60
C LEU A 78 24.73 -7.97 13.51
N LYS A 79 24.37 -8.12 14.79
CA LYS A 79 25.11 -8.97 15.75
C LYS A 79 25.24 -10.41 15.26
N LYS A 80 24.17 -10.98 14.68
CA LYS A 80 24.20 -12.33 14.11
C LYS A 80 25.24 -12.44 12.98
N TYR A 81 25.22 -11.51 12.03
CA TYR A 81 26.18 -11.49 10.91
C TYR A 81 27.62 -11.17 11.33
N GLU A 82 27.82 -10.47 12.45
CA GLU A 82 29.16 -10.14 12.97
C GLU A 82 29.77 -11.25 13.84
N ASN A 83 28.93 -12.01 14.58
CA ASN A 83 29.37 -13.04 15.54
C ASN A 83 29.45 -14.45 14.97
N GLU A 84 28.62 -14.80 13.98
CA GLU A 84 28.73 -16.12 13.36
C GLU A 84 30.02 -16.16 12.52
N ASP A 85 30.76 -17.27 12.60
CA ASP A 85 31.94 -17.60 11.80
C ASP A 85 31.54 -17.87 10.33
N ILE A 86 30.70 -17.00 9.79
CA ILE A 86 30.21 -17.06 8.43
C ILE A 86 31.39 -16.66 7.55
N ASN A 87 31.73 -17.50 6.57
CA ASN A 87 32.60 -17.10 5.49
C ASN A 87 32.09 -15.77 4.91
N LYS A 88 32.78 -14.66 5.20
CA LYS A 88 32.38 -13.29 4.86
C LYS A 88 32.50 -13.08 3.37
N THR A 89 31.55 -13.64 2.63
CA THR A 89 31.40 -13.39 1.21
C THR A 89 31.12 -11.92 0.97
N GLU A 90 31.48 -11.41 -0.20
CA GLU A 90 31.20 -10.03 -0.61
C GLU A 90 29.71 -9.67 -0.46
N LYS A 91 28.81 -10.64 -0.69
CA LYS A 91 27.36 -10.49 -0.50
C LYS A 91 27.00 -10.17 0.95
N ILE A 92 27.60 -10.86 1.92
CA ILE A 92 27.33 -10.64 3.35
C ILE A 92 27.85 -9.27 3.78
N ASN A 93 29.06 -8.89 3.34
CA ASN A 93 29.61 -7.57 3.64
C ASN A 93 28.72 -6.43 3.09
N LYS A 94 28.14 -6.59 1.89
CA LYS A 94 27.15 -5.66 1.33
C LYS A 94 25.88 -5.58 2.16
N ILE A 95 25.39 -6.72 2.68
CA ILE A 95 24.22 -6.75 3.58
C ILE A 95 24.53 -6.00 4.89
N ILE A 96 25.69 -6.26 5.50
CA ILE A 96 26.11 -5.60 6.74
C ILE A 96 26.22 -4.08 6.54
N SER A 97 26.88 -3.61 5.47
CA SER A 97 27.01 -2.17 5.23
C SER A 97 25.66 -1.50 4.97
N ASN A 98 24.79 -2.14 4.21
CA ASN A 98 23.41 -1.69 3.96
C ASN A 98 22.61 -1.59 5.27
N LEU A 99 22.71 -2.60 6.15
CA LEU A 99 22.04 -2.58 7.45
C LEU A 99 22.59 -1.50 8.39
N LYS A 100 23.92 -1.30 8.45
CA LYS A 100 24.55 -0.23 9.25
C LYS A 100 24.07 1.15 8.79
N TYR A 101 24.14 1.41 7.48
CA TYR A 101 23.68 2.67 6.90
C TYR A 101 22.19 2.92 7.20
N LYS A 102 21.34 1.89 7.09
CA LYS A 102 19.91 2.00 7.39
C LYS A 102 19.59 2.13 8.86
N ASN A 103 20.46 1.64 9.76
CA ASN A 103 20.31 1.86 11.19
C ASN A 103 20.60 3.32 11.56
N GLU A 104 21.64 3.91 10.97
CA GLU A 104 22.00 5.32 11.14
C GLU A 104 20.96 6.25 10.50
N ASN A 105 20.50 5.92 9.28
CA ASN A 105 19.53 6.70 8.50
C ASN A 105 18.14 6.06 8.53
N PHE A 106 17.65 5.80 9.75
CA PHE A 106 16.45 5.00 9.95
C PHE A 106 15.19 5.59 9.32
N LYS A 107 14.35 4.72 8.74
CA LYS A 107 13.03 5.08 8.21
C LYS A 107 11.94 4.16 8.74
N SER A 108 10.84 4.75 9.22
CA SER A 108 9.70 3.99 9.75
C SER A 108 9.05 3.10 8.67
N GLU A 109 9.18 3.46 7.39
CA GLU A 109 8.73 2.61 6.27
C GLU A 109 9.48 1.27 6.12
N TYR A 110 10.54 1.01 6.88
CA TYR A 110 11.22 -0.29 6.88
C TYR A 110 10.35 -1.44 7.41
N ILE A 111 9.24 -1.15 8.11
CA ILE A 111 8.20 -2.14 8.44
C ILE A 111 7.58 -2.80 7.19
N PHE A 112 7.72 -2.21 5.99
CA PHE A 112 7.28 -2.82 4.74
C PHE A 112 8.30 -3.80 4.13
N GLY A 113 9.51 -3.83 4.65
CA GLY A 113 10.65 -4.59 4.15
C GLY A 113 11.85 -3.69 3.84
N ILE A 114 13.04 -4.27 3.97
CA ILE A 114 14.31 -3.63 3.68
C ILE A 114 14.92 -4.26 2.42
N GLU A 115 15.16 -3.44 1.40
CA GLU A 115 15.79 -3.91 0.17
C GLU A 115 17.14 -4.58 0.43
N GLY A 116 17.36 -5.74 -0.19
CA GLY A 116 18.57 -6.55 -0.05
C GLY A 116 18.63 -7.41 1.21
N VAL A 117 17.59 -7.40 2.06
CA VAL A 117 17.58 -8.16 3.33
C VAL A 117 16.32 -9.03 3.39
N ASN A 118 16.53 -10.35 3.25
CA ASN A 118 15.47 -11.33 3.37
C ASN A 118 15.24 -11.71 4.84
N GLY A 119 14.03 -12.14 5.18
CA GLY A 119 13.72 -12.63 6.52
C GLY A 119 13.61 -11.56 7.61
N MET A 120 13.42 -10.28 7.24
CA MET A 120 13.04 -9.24 8.20
C MET A 120 11.54 -9.27 8.48
N PRO A 121 11.09 -8.85 9.69
CA PRO A 121 9.69 -8.62 9.97
C PRO A 121 9.11 -7.64 8.96
N ARG A 122 7.92 -7.96 8.44
CA ARG A 122 7.33 -7.15 7.38
C ARG A 122 5.80 -7.23 7.34
N LEU A 123 5.22 -6.17 6.80
CA LEU A 123 3.80 -6.11 6.46
C LEU A 123 3.51 -6.70 5.09
N PHE A 124 2.56 -7.60 5.07
CA PHE A 124 1.90 -8.12 3.87
C PHE A 124 0.50 -7.55 3.78
N CYS A 125 0.12 -7.08 2.60
CA CYS A 125 -1.24 -6.61 2.33
C CYS A 125 -1.86 -7.55 1.30
N SER A 126 -3.01 -8.13 1.61
CA SER A 126 -3.79 -8.85 0.59
C SER A 126 -4.33 -7.88 -0.45
N ASP A 127 -4.74 -8.41 -1.59
CA ASP A 127 -5.69 -7.68 -2.43
C ASP A 127 -7.00 -7.49 -1.67
N PHE A 128 -7.68 -6.37 -1.94
CA PHE A 128 -9.00 -6.09 -1.40
C PHE A 128 -10.06 -6.43 -2.44
N ARG A 129 -10.98 -7.30 -2.06
CA ARG A 129 -12.05 -7.83 -2.91
C ARG A 129 -13.37 -7.19 -2.51
N VAL A 130 -14.29 -7.05 -3.46
CA VAL A 130 -15.62 -6.48 -3.17
C VAL A 130 -16.33 -7.33 -2.12
N SER A 131 -16.81 -6.71 -1.04
CA SER A 131 -17.49 -7.41 0.06
C SER A 131 -18.95 -7.76 -0.25
N LYS A 132 -19.64 -6.89 -0.99
CA LYS A 132 -21.04 -7.06 -1.38
C LYS A 132 -21.16 -7.19 -2.90
N CYS A 133 -21.52 -8.39 -3.34
CA CYS A 133 -21.80 -8.63 -4.74
C CYS A 133 -23.05 -7.87 -5.20
N LYS A 134 -22.89 -6.97 -6.17
CA LYS A 134 -23.97 -6.41 -6.97
C LYS A 134 -24.44 -7.42 -8.02
N ASN A 135 -25.69 -7.26 -8.43
CA ASN A 135 -26.33 -8.08 -9.46
C ASN A 135 -25.65 -7.92 -10.82
N ARG A 136 -25.23 -6.69 -11.17
CA ARG A 136 -24.54 -6.38 -12.43
C ARG A 136 -23.16 -5.80 -12.16
N LYS A 137 -22.16 -6.16 -12.97
CA LYS A 137 -20.77 -5.73 -12.78
C LYS A 137 -20.58 -4.27 -13.15
N GLU A 138 -21.36 -3.79 -14.12
CA GLU A 138 -21.42 -2.41 -14.59
C GLU A 138 -21.84 -1.46 -13.46
N ASP A 139 -22.55 -1.96 -12.45
CA ASP A 139 -22.99 -1.16 -11.31
C ASP A 139 -21.83 -0.71 -10.42
N TYR A 140 -20.64 -1.31 -10.55
CA TYR A 140 -19.44 -0.86 -9.87
C TYR A 140 -18.69 0.25 -10.60
N PHE A 141 -18.88 0.37 -11.92
CA PHE A 141 -18.05 1.21 -12.75
C PHE A 141 -18.78 2.44 -13.29
N LEU A 142 -18.03 3.51 -13.50
CA LEU A 142 -18.43 4.71 -14.22
C LEU A 142 -17.45 4.93 -15.38
N ILE A 143 -17.95 5.38 -16.52
CA ILE A 143 -17.13 5.88 -17.60
C ILE A 143 -17.03 7.40 -17.45
N ASP A 144 -15.83 7.89 -17.15
CA ASP A 144 -15.55 9.31 -16.93
C ASP A 144 -14.63 9.83 -18.03
N THR A 145 -15.04 10.90 -18.71
CA THR A 145 -14.26 11.53 -19.78
C THR A 145 -13.49 12.72 -19.21
N LYS A 146 -12.18 12.71 -19.40
CA LYS A 146 -11.27 13.83 -19.12
C LYS A 146 -10.81 14.44 -20.42
N ASN A 147 -10.38 15.70 -20.38
CA ASN A 147 -9.84 16.38 -21.53
C ASN A 147 -8.56 17.13 -21.16
N SER A 148 -7.66 17.27 -22.12
CA SER A 148 -6.53 18.18 -22.05
C SER A 148 -6.66 19.16 -23.21
N LEU A 149 -6.63 20.45 -22.90
CA LEU A 149 -6.62 21.51 -23.90
C LEU A 149 -5.17 21.95 -24.11
N GLU A 150 -4.71 21.94 -25.35
CA GLU A 150 -3.39 22.43 -25.75
C GLU A 150 -3.59 23.62 -26.69
N GLU A 151 -3.01 24.76 -26.35
CA GLU A 151 -2.98 25.91 -27.25
C GLU A 151 -1.67 25.89 -28.05
N LYS A 152 -1.77 25.83 -29.38
CA LYS A 152 -0.64 25.90 -30.31
C LYS A 152 -1.00 26.82 -31.45
N ASP A 153 -0.15 27.80 -31.73
CA ASP A 153 -0.30 28.76 -32.83
C ASP A 153 -1.66 29.47 -32.84
N GLY A 154 -2.17 29.85 -31.66
CA GLY A 154 -3.48 30.50 -31.50
C GLY A 154 -4.70 29.59 -31.69
N ASN A 155 -4.49 28.29 -31.93
CA ASN A 155 -5.54 27.29 -32.03
C ASN A 155 -5.60 26.43 -30.76
N ILE A 156 -6.82 26.11 -30.32
CA ILE A 156 -7.07 25.24 -29.16
C ILE A 156 -7.34 23.82 -29.66
N PHE A 157 -6.48 22.88 -29.27
CA PHE A 157 -6.62 21.45 -29.54
C PHE A 157 -7.14 20.72 -28.31
N SER A 158 -8.10 19.82 -28.52
CA SER A 158 -8.72 19.02 -27.48
C SER A 158 -8.27 17.56 -27.58
N ASN A 159 -7.70 17.03 -26.51
CA ASN A 159 -7.31 15.62 -26.38
C ASN A 159 -8.15 14.93 -25.29
N PRO A 160 -9.38 14.49 -25.61
CA PRO A 160 -10.23 13.77 -24.67
C PRO A 160 -9.67 12.38 -24.39
N ARG A 161 -9.86 11.91 -23.16
CA ARG A 161 -9.51 10.57 -22.70
C ARG A 161 -10.65 10.01 -21.86
N THR A 162 -10.91 8.73 -21.98
CA THR A 162 -12.03 8.08 -21.30
C THR A 162 -11.50 7.04 -20.32
N TYR A 163 -11.97 7.10 -19.07
CA TYR A 163 -11.56 6.22 -17.99
C TYR A 163 -12.73 5.38 -17.48
N LYS A 164 -12.51 4.08 -17.26
CA LYS A 164 -13.42 3.22 -16.50
C LYS A 164 -12.97 3.13 -15.05
N VAL A 165 -13.72 3.78 -14.18
CA VAL A 165 -13.36 4.02 -12.78
C VAL A 165 -14.36 3.34 -11.86
N ILE A 166 -13.92 2.98 -10.66
CA ILE A 166 -14.80 2.49 -9.60
C ILE A 166 -15.65 3.66 -9.11
N LYS A 167 -16.97 3.47 -9.00
CA LYS A 167 -17.92 4.43 -8.44
C LYS A 167 -17.65 4.67 -6.94
N PRO A 168 -18.04 5.83 -6.39
CA PRO A 168 -18.20 6.01 -4.95
C PRO A 168 -19.17 4.98 -4.35
N GLY A 169 -18.98 4.65 -3.07
CA GLY A 169 -19.83 3.75 -2.29
C GLY A 169 -19.58 2.26 -2.52
N VAL A 170 -18.51 1.87 -3.21
CA VAL A 170 -18.14 0.45 -3.39
C VAL A 170 -17.30 0.01 -2.19
N GLU A 171 -17.72 -1.08 -1.56
CA GLU A 171 -17.08 -1.65 -0.38
C GLU A 171 -16.15 -2.81 -0.76
N PHE A 172 -14.95 -2.82 -0.18
CA PHE A 172 -13.93 -3.84 -0.36
C PHE A 172 -13.42 -4.32 0.99
N GLU A 173 -13.02 -5.58 1.08
CA GLU A 173 -12.42 -6.19 2.27
C GLU A 173 -11.05 -6.78 1.94
N GLY A 174 -10.11 -6.60 2.87
CA GLY A 174 -8.76 -7.12 2.78
C GLY A 174 -8.11 -7.22 4.15
N ILE A 175 -6.90 -7.76 4.18
CA ILE A 175 -6.18 -8.06 5.42
C ILE A 175 -4.74 -7.55 5.31
N ILE A 176 -4.28 -6.87 6.35
CA ILE A 176 -2.87 -6.59 6.58
C ILE A 176 -2.34 -7.57 7.62
N ARG A 177 -1.23 -8.25 7.30
CA ARG A 177 -0.57 -9.21 8.18
C ARG A 177 0.82 -8.70 8.53
N PHE A 178 1.11 -8.64 9.81
CA PHE A 178 2.47 -8.44 10.28
C PHE A 178 3.09 -9.79 10.66
N TYR A 179 4.17 -10.13 9.98
CA TYR A 179 4.90 -11.37 10.24
C TYR A 179 6.29 -11.05 10.79
N ASN A 180 6.61 -11.63 11.94
CA ASN A 180 7.93 -11.61 12.55
C ASN A 180 8.53 -13.02 12.52
N PRO A 181 9.52 -13.31 11.64
CA PRO A 181 10.16 -14.62 11.58
C PRO A 181 11.01 -14.94 12.82
N PHE A 182 11.31 -13.94 13.66
CA PHE A 182 12.09 -14.09 14.89
C PHE A 182 11.22 -14.29 16.14
N SER A 183 9.89 -14.37 15.99
CA SER A 183 8.96 -14.54 17.12
C SER A 183 9.11 -15.92 17.77
N MET A 184 10.03 -16.03 18.73
CA MET A 184 10.20 -17.23 19.56
C MET A 184 9.94 -16.95 21.06
N GLU A 185 9.70 -15.70 21.48
CA GLU A 185 9.61 -15.33 22.91
C GLU A 185 8.36 -14.51 23.27
N ARG A 186 7.91 -14.62 24.53
CA ARG A 186 6.72 -13.90 25.06
C ARG A 186 6.88 -12.37 25.02
N GLU A 187 8.11 -11.87 25.09
CA GLU A 187 8.44 -10.44 25.10
C GLU A 187 8.14 -9.74 23.76
N ASP A 188 8.09 -10.50 22.66
CA ASP A 188 7.73 -9.96 21.34
C ASP A 188 6.22 -9.74 21.19
N SER A 189 5.39 -10.46 21.97
CA SER A 189 3.92 -10.37 21.85
C SER A 189 3.35 -9.03 22.31
N SER A 190 3.91 -8.42 23.36
CA SER A 190 3.49 -7.09 23.84
C SER A 190 3.87 -5.99 22.83
N LYS A 191 5.06 -6.10 22.22
CA LYS A 191 5.53 -5.18 21.18
C LYS A 191 4.69 -5.27 19.92
N GLU A 192 4.29 -6.48 19.53
CA GLU A 192 3.38 -6.68 18.41
C GLU A 192 2.02 -5.99 18.60
N GLY A 193 1.47 -6.00 19.83
CA GLY A 193 0.25 -5.25 20.17
C GLY A 193 0.41 -3.74 19.96
N LEU A 194 1.52 -3.16 20.45
CA LEU A 194 1.81 -1.73 20.29
C LEU A 194 1.96 -1.33 18.81
N ILE A 195 2.67 -2.15 18.03
CA ILE A 195 2.81 -1.95 16.58
C ILE A 195 1.45 -2.00 15.89
N LYS A 196 0.58 -2.95 16.28
CA LYS A 196 -0.78 -3.06 15.77
C LYS A 196 -1.54 -1.76 16.04
N ASP A 197 -1.53 -1.25 17.27
CA ASP A 197 -2.22 -0.02 17.66
C ASP A 197 -1.73 1.21 16.87
N GLU A 198 -0.41 1.34 16.66
CA GLU A 198 0.15 2.39 15.82
C GLU A 198 -0.33 2.30 14.37
N LEU A 199 -0.30 1.10 13.78
CA LEU A 199 -0.77 0.88 12.42
C LEU A 199 -2.26 1.18 12.27
N GLU A 200 -3.08 0.77 13.23
CA GLU A 200 -4.52 1.07 13.23
C GLU A 200 -4.79 2.58 13.26
N LYS A 201 -4.01 3.34 14.04
CA LYS A 201 -4.09 4.81 14.06
C LYS A 201 -3.72 5.40 12.70
N VAL A 202 -2.63 4.94 12.08
CA VAL A 202 -2.21 5.41 10.74
C VAL A 202 -3.25 5.06 9.69
N LEU A 203 -3.83 3.86 9.73
CA LEU A 203 -4.86 3.43 8.78
C LEU A 203 -6.10 4.32 8.82
N LYS A 204 -6.51 4.78 10.01
CA LYS A 204 -7.63 5.71 10.18
C LYS A 204 -7.36 7.08 9.55
N GLU A 205 -6.11 7.45 9.30
CA GLU A 205 -5.76 8.74 8.70
C GLU A 205 -6.25 8.88 7.26
N PHE A 206 -6.47 7.78 6.53
CA PHE A 206 -7.10 7.84 5.20
C PHE A 206 -8.47 8.53 5.24
N ASN A 207 -9.17 8.49 6.38
CA ASN A 207 -10.49 9.10 6.56
C ASN A 207 -10.48 10.63 6.56
N CYS A 208 -9.31 11.29 6.65
CA CYS A 208 -9.23 12.75 6.49
C CYS A 208 -9.41 13.20 5.02
N GLY A 209 -9.38 12.27 4.06
CA GLY A 209 -9.61 12.53 2.64
C GLY A 209 -8.43 13.13 1.86
N LEU A 210 -7.31 13.44 2.53
CA LEU A 210 -6.08 13.92 1.91
C LEU A 210 -5.25 12.77 1.30
N TYR A 211 -5.18 11.64 2.00
CA TYR A 211 -4.46 10.46 1.52
C TYR A 211 -5.35 9.62 0.61
N ARG A 212 -4.84 9.31 -0.58
CA ARG A 212 -5.63 8.73 -1.67
C ARG A 212 -4.90 7.57 -2.33
N ILE A 213 -5.67 6.64 -2.89
CA ILE A 213 -5.16 5.46 -3.59
C ILE A 213 -5.33 5.59 -5.11
N GLY A 214 -4.55 4.84 -5.88
CA GLY A 214 -4.68 4.80 -7.34
C GLY A 214 -4.16 6.04 -8.07
N ASN A 215 -4.70 6.23 -9.28
CA ASN A 215 -4.30 7.25 -10.23
C ASN A 215 -5.19 8.50 -10.16
N SER A 216 -4.74 9.58 -10.81
CA SER A 216 -5.47 10.86 -10.91
C SER A 216 -5.84 11.50 -9.55
N LYS A 217 -5.06 11.20 -8.51
CA LYS A 217 -5.33 11.60 -7.11
C LYS A 217 -5.53 13.10 -6.93
N SER A 218 -4.69 13.93 -7.56
CA SER A 218 -4.79 15.40 -7.49
C SER A 218 -6.05 15.95 -8.18
N ARG A 219 -6.71 15.16 -9.04
CA ARG A 219 -7.91 15.55 -9.79
C ARG A 219 -9.21 15.05 -9.16
N GLY A 220 -9.19 14.77 -7.86
CA GLY A 220 -10.40 14.36 -7.12
C GLY A 220 -10.61 12.84 -6.99
N TYR A 221 -9.71 12.00 -7.50
CA TYR A 221 -9.88 10.55 -7.45
C TYR A 221 -9.18 9.92 -6.23
N GLY A 222 -9.58 8.71 -5.87
CA GLY A 222 -8.85 7.87 -4.92
C GLY A 222 -9.14 8.11 -3.45
N GLN A 223 -10.12 8.95 -3.09
CA GLN A 223 -10.55 9.11 -1.71
C GLN A 223 -11.26 7.84 -1.23
N ILE A 224 -10.88 7.39 -0.05
CA ILE A 224 -11.42 6.19 0.57
C ILE A 224 -11.74 6.43 2.03
N LYS A 225 -12.66 5.63 2.56
CA LYS A 225 -12.91 5.46 3.97
C LYS A 225 -12.38 4.09 4.39
N VAL A 226 -11.61 4.06 5.46
CA VAL A 226 -11.01 2.86 6.06
C VAL A 226 -11.69 2.58 7.41
N GLU A 227 -12.18 1.36 7.56
CA GLU A 227 -12.74 0.83 8.80
C GLU A 227 -12.00 -0.46 9.16
N ILE A 228 -11.63 -0.61 10.43
CA ILE A 228 -11.02 -1.83 10.96
C ILE A 228 -12.15 -2.74 11.42
N ILE A 229 -12.08 -4.01 11.04
CA ILE A 229 -13.10 -5.02 11.35
C ILE A 229 -12.47 -6.03 12.32
N ASP A 230 -13.25 -6.47 13.30
CA ASP A 230 -12.85 -7.52 14.25
C ASP A 230 -12.87 -8.93 13.61
#